data_AF-A0A9Q4BX20-F1
#
_entry.id   AF-A0A9Q4BX20-F1
#
_cell.length_a   1.000
_cell.length_b   1.000
_cell.length_c   1.000
_cell.angle_alpha   90.00
_cell.angle_beta   90.00
_cell.angle_gamma   90.00
#
_symmetry.space_group_name_H-M   'P 1'
#
loop_
_entity.id
_entity.type
_entity.pdbx_description
1 polymer ?
#
loop_
_entity_poly.entity_id
_entity_poly.type
_entity_poly.pdbx_seq_one_letter_code
_entity_poly.pdbx_strand_id
1 'polypeptide(L)' 'MEIDEFVREVKRKAVLGNRDEVIKAIKVTLETLKERLVGDEPRHIAAQLPRQIGEMLQEDG' A
#
# COMPACT_ATOMS: atom_id res chain seq x y z
N MET A 1 -0.22 1.21 13.30
CA MET A 1 -0.82 0.00 12.70
C MET A 1 0.31 -0.87 12.20
N GLU A 2 0.31 -2.15 12.56
CA GLU A 2 1.33 -3.10 12.13
C GLU A 2 1.05 -3.59 10.69
N ILE A 3 2.10 -3.97 9.96
CA ILE A 3 1.96 -4.48 8.58
C ILE A 3 1.03 -5.68 8.51
N ASP A 4 1.17 -6.63 9.45
CA ASP A 4 0.36 -7.84 9.42
C ASP A 4 -1.11 -7.57 9.71
N GLU A 5 -1.41 -6.55 10.53
CA GLU A 5 -2.79 -6.09 10.74
C GLU A 5 -3.38 -5.52 9.45
N PHE A 6 -2.65 -4.63 8.78
CA PHE A 6 -3.08 -4.06 7.51
C PHE A 6 -3.29 -5.12 6.42
N VAL A 7 -2.36 -6.07 6.29
CA VAL A 7 -2.46 -7.17 5.32
C VAL A 7 -3.65 -8.07 5.62
N ARG A 8 -3.94 -8.39 6.90
CA ARG A 8 -5.14 -9.14 7.27
C ARG A 8 -6.42 -8.38 6.93
N GLU A 9 -6.46 -7.07 7.15
CA GLU A 9 -7.60 -6.21 6.80
C GLU A 9 -7.85 -6.21 5.29
N VAL A 10 -6.81 -6.00 4.48
CA VAL A 10 -6.92 -6.02 3.02
C VAL A 10 -7.35 -7.40 2.52
N LYS A 11 -6.75 -8.48 3.04
CA LYS A 11 -7.13 -9.86 2.69
C LYS A 11 -8.62 -10.10 2.94
N ARG A 12 -9.12 -9.69 4.10
CA ARG A 12 -10.53 -9.87 4.47
C ARG A 12 -11.46 -9.07 3.56
N LYS A 13 -11.11 -7.83 3.23
CA LYS A 13 -11.93 -6.95 2.39
C LYS A 13 -11.94 -7.35 0.91
N ALA A 14 -10.80 -7.80 0.38
CA ALA A 14 -10.64 -8.17 -1.01
C ALA A 14 -10.93 -9.65 -1.30
N VAL A 15 -11.18 -10.47 -0.25
CA VAL A 15 -11.45 -11.91 -0.35
C VAL A 15 -10.33 -12.65 -1.12
N LEU A 16 -9.08 -12.31 -0.82
CA LEU A 16 -7.90 -12.89 -1.49
C LEU A 16 -7.41 -14.16 -0.77
N GLY A 17 -6.86 -15.11 -1.54
CA GLY A 17 -6.57 -16.46 -1.07
C GLY A 17 -5.30 -16.55 -0.22
N ASN A 18 -4.21 -15.96 -0.71
CA ASN A 18 -2.89 -16.05 -0.07
C ASN A 18 -2.28 -14.68 0.23
N ARG A 19 -1.22 -14.67 1.07
CA ARG A 19 -0.57 -13.43 1.52
C ARG A 19 0.14 -12.69 0.39
N ASP A 20 0.76 -13.42 -0.52
CA ASP A 20 1.54 -12.85 -1.62
C ASP A 20 0.65 -12.11 -2.61
N GLU A 21 -0.53 -12.66 -2.92
CA GLU A 21 -1.58 -11.98 -3.69
C GLU A 21 -2.02 -10.67 -3.04
N VAL A 22 -2.16 -10.66 -1.71
CA VAL A 22 -2.55 -9.45 -0.97
C VAL A 22 -1.45 -8.39 -1.05
N ILE A 23 -0.19 -8.77 -0.84
CA ILE A 23 0.94 -7.85 -0.96
C ILE A 23 1.05 -7.30 -2.38
N LYS A 24 0.90 -8.16 -3.39
CA LYS A 24 0.90 -7.75 -4.80
C LYS A 24 -0.24 -6.79 -5.11
N ALA A 25 -1.45 -7.06 -4.62
CA ALA A 25 -2.61 -6.20 -4.81
C ALA A 25 -2.41 -4.82 -4.16
N ILE A 26 -1.86 -4.77 -2.94
CA ILE A 26 -1.50 -3.52 -2.26
C ILE A 26 -0.51 -2.74 -3.10
N LYS A 27 0.60 -3.39 -3.50
CA LYS A 27 1.68 -2.76 -4.27
C LYS A 27 1.16 -2.14 -5.57
N VAL A 28 0.53 -2.93 -6.44
CA VAL A 28 0.03 -2.45 -7.74
C VAL A 28 -0.98 -1.33 -7.57
N THR A 29 -1.86 -1.41 -6.56
CA THR A 29 -2.85 -0.35 -6.29
C THR A 29 -2.17 0.96 -5.89
N LEU A 30 -1.19 0.92 -4.99
CA LEU A 30 -0.48 2.11 -4.52
C LEU A 30 0.40 2.70 -5.63
N GLU A 31 1.08 1.86 -6.43
CA GLU A 31 1.84 2.30 -7.61
C GLU A 31 0.94 2.99 -8.63
N THR A 32 -0.22 2.42 -8.97
CA THR A 32 -1.18 3.04 -9.90
C THR A 32 -1.79 4.33 -9.33
N LEU A 33 -2.02 4.39 -8.02
CA LEU A 33 -2.50 5.61 -7.36
C LEU A 33 -1.45 6.71 -7.43
N LYS A 34 -0.18 6.37 -7.17
CA LYS A 34 0.96 7.30 -7.18
C LYS A 34 1.07 8.07 -8.49
N GLU A 35 0.80 7.45 -9.63
CA GLU A 35 0.81 8.09 -10.96
C GLU A 35 -0.08 9.33 -11.08
N ARG A 36 -1.08 9.48 -10.18
CA ARG A 36 -2.05 10.59 -10.19
C ARG A 36 -1.90 11.54 -9.01
N LEU A 37 -1.04 11.23 -8.04
CA LEU A 37 -0.80 12.07 -6.88
C LEU A 37 0.20 13.17 -7.23
N VAL A 38 0.00 14.36 -6.68
CA VAL A 38 0.83 15.54 -6.98
C VAL A 38 1.36 16.21 -5.72
N GLY A 39 2.49 16.91 -5.83
CA GLY A 39 3.12 17.61 -4.71
C GLY A 39 3.44 16.68 -3.55
N ASP A 40 3.01 17.05 -2.34
CA ASP A 40 3.27 16.30 -1.11
C ASP A 40 2.24 15.19 -0.81
N GLU A 41 1.24 14.98 -1.67
CA GLU A 41 0.21 13.96 -1.47
C GLU A 41 0.77 12.53 -1.26
N PRO A 42 1.75 12.04 -2.05
CA PRO A 42 2.34 10.71 -1.81
C PRO A 42 2.97 10.59 -0.42
N ARG A 43 3.66 11.65 0.03
CA ARG A 43 4.31 11.69 1.35
C ARG A 43 3.29 11.69 2.47
N HIS A 44 2.23 12.48 2.34
CA HIS A 44 1.15 12.54 3.32
C HIS A 44 0.43 11.20 3.46
N ILE A 45 0.13 10.53 2.35
CA ILE A 45 -0.49 9.19 2.38
C ILE A 45 0.48 8.16 2.95
N ALA A 46 1.75 8.16 2.53
CA ALA A 46 2.77 7.25 3.06
C ALA A 46 2.92 7.36 4.58
N ALA A 47 2.82 8.57 5.13
CA ALA A 47 2.90 8.82 6.58
C ALA A 47 1.72 8.21 7.38
N GLN A 48 0.61 7.86 6.73
CA GLN A 48 -0.54 7.20 7.37
C GLN A 48 -0.49 5.68 7.29
N LEU A 49 0.48 5.11 6.57
CA LEU A 49 0.59 3.68 6.31
C LEU A 49 1.67 3.04 7.19
N PRO A 50 1.60 1.71 7.41
CA PRO A 50 2.74 0.98 7.96
C PRO A 50 3.97 1.23 7.09
N ARG A 51 5.14 1.44 7.72
CA ARG A 51 6.37 1.91 7.05
C ARG A 51 6.65 1.21 5.72
N GLN A 52 6.69 -0.12 5.72
CA GLN A 52 6.97 -0.94 4.53
C GLN A 52 5.94 -0.80 3.41
N ILE A 53 4.69 -0.44 3.73
CA ILE A 53 3.64 -0.18 2.74
C ILE A 53 3.75 1.26 2.23
N GLY A 54 4.05 2.22 3.11
CA GLY A 54 4.27 3.62 2.74
C GLY A 54 5.46 3.81 1.78
N GLU A 55 6.50 2.99 1.88
CA GLU A 55 7.65 2.98 0.96
C GLU A 55 7.22 2.75 -0.51
N MET A 56 6.13 2.03 -0.76
CA MET A 56 5.58 1.79 -2.12
C MET A 56 5.06 3.07 -2.80
N LEU A 57 4.80 4.14 -2.03
CA LEU A 57 4.42 5.46 -2.55
C LEU A 57 5.64 6.40 -2.70
N GLN A 58 6.81 6.01 -2.19
CA GLN A 58 8.02 6.82 -2.14
C GLN A 58 9.09 6.39 -3.16
N GLU A 59 9.05 5.16 -3.67
CA GLU A 59 9.98 4.70 -4.71
C GLU A 59 9.68 5.36 -6.06
N ASP A 60 10.29 6.51 -6.32
CA ASP A 60 10.65 6.91 -7.67
C ASP A 60 12.03 6.32 -7.94
N GLY A 61 12.14 5.48 -8.98
CA GLY A 61 13.43 5.22 -9.62
C GLY A 61 13.95 6.47 -10.30
#